data_AF-A0AA45TV16-F1
#
_entry.id   AF-A0AA45TV16-F1
#
_cell.length_a   1.000
_cell.length_b   1.000
_cell.length_c   1.000
_cell.angle_alpha   90.00
_cell.angle_beta   90.00
_cell.angle_gamma   90.00
#
_symmetry.space_group_name_H-M   'P 1'
#
loop_
_entity.id
_entity.type
_entity.pdbx_description
1 polymer ?
#
loop_
_entity_poly.entity_id
_entity_poly.type
_entity_poly.pdbx_seq_one_letter_code
_entity_poly.pdbx_strand_id
1 'polypeptide(L)'
;MEAGAPYPEPPLRLVDATGIEPAGAPRMVQEVRRRVEQGERVIVVIDSLITHPASLPLALAADTALLVVTLGETDFGSAQKTLALVGEDRFAGSVTFPRPTKKQKRAAADAAKKKKP
;
A
#
# COMPACT_ATOMS: atom_id res chain seq x y z
N MET A 1 7.29 13.38 35.19
CA MET A 1 7.12 13.16 33.74
C MET A 1 8.42 13.59 33.09
N GLU A 2 9.30 12.65 32.76
CA GLU A 2 10.53 12.98 32.04
C GLU A 2 10.21 13.11 30.54
N ALA A 3 10.44 14.31 30.00
CA ALA A 3 10.43 14.54 28.57
C ALA A 3 11.72 13.93 27.99
N GLY A 4 11.59 12.85 27.21
CA GLY A 4 12.73 12.24 26.50
C GLY A 4 12.83 10.72 26.58
N ALA A 5 11.97 10.03 27.34
CA ALA A 5 11.89 8.58 27.20
C ALA A 5 11.39 8.25 25.78
N PRO A 6 12.08 7.39 25.00
CA PRO A 6 11.52 6.90 23.76
C PRO A 6 10.20 6.21 24.11
N TYR A 7 9.07 6.78 23.66
CA TYR A 7 7.83 6.04 23.67
C TYR A 7 8.13 4.73 22.96
N PRO A 8 7.88 3.56 23.57
CA PRO A 8 8.05 2.30 22.86
C PRO A 8 7.04 2.31 21.71
N GLU A 9 7.48 2.75 20.54
CA GLU A 9 6.65 2.72 19.35
C GLU A 9 6.35 1.24 19.07
N PRO A 10 5.08 0.89 18.81
CA PRO A 10 4.75 -0.49 18.54
C PRO A 10 5.53 -0.95 17.29
N PRO A 11 6.01 -2.20 17.25
CA PRO A 11 6.86 -2.69 16.16
C PRO A 11 6.25 -2.40 14.80
N LEU A 12 7.02 -1.72 13.93
CA LEU A 12 6.59 -1.38 12.57
C LEU A 12 6.99 -2.48 11.59
N ARG A 13 6.03 -2.98 10.82
CA ARG A 13 6.25 -4.01 9.81
C ARG A 13 5.77 -3.58 8.44
N LEU A 14 6.63 -3.80 7.44
CA LEU A 14 6.29 -3.61 6.04
C LEU A 14 5.90 -4.94 5.42
N VAL A 15 4.73 -5.00 4.80
CA VAL A 15 4.25 -6.13 4.00
C VAL A 15 4.17 -5.68 2.55
N ASP A 16 4.99 -6.28 1.69
CA ASP A 16 4.90 -6.09 0.24
C ASP A 16 3.88 -7.08 -0.33
N ALA A 17 2.68 -6.58 -0.66
CA ALA A 17 1.60 -7.34 -1.28
C ALA A 17 1.42 -6.97 -2.77
N THR A 18 2.45 -6.40 -3.40
CA THR A 18 2.49 -6.16 -4.84
C THR A 18 2.39 -7.49 -5.59
N GLY A 19 1.53 -7.57 -6.60
CA GLY A 19 1.28 -8.75 -7.42
C GLY A 19 0.42 -9.81 -6.73
N ILE A 20 -0.32 -9.45 -5.67
CA ILE A 20 -1.14 -10.42 -4.95
C ILE A 20 -2.20 -11.06 -5.85
N GLU A 21 -2.26 -12.39 -5.79
CA GLU A 21 -3.27 -13.16 -6.50
C GLU A 21 -4.62 -13.11 -5.77
N PRO A 22 -5.76 -13.12 -6.48
CA PRO A 22 -7.09 -13.09 -5.85
C PRO A 22 -7.29 -14.17 -4.77
N ALA A 23 -6.76 -15.38 -4.99
CA ALA A 23 -6.87 -16.48 -4.04
C ALA A 23 -6.05 -16.25 -2.75
N GLY A 24 -4.98 -15.46 -2.82
CA GLY A 24 -4.11 -15.15 -1.68
C GLY A 24 -4.59 -13.96 -0.83
N ALA A 25 -5.43 -13.08 -1.40
CA ALA A 25 -5.84 -11.84 -0.74
C ALA A 25 -6.55 -12.05 0.62
N PRO A 26 -7.54 -12.96 0.77
CA PRO A 26 -8.19 -13.16 2.06
C PRO A 26 -7.24 -13.65 3.15
N ARG A 27 -6.30 -14.54 2.79
CA ARG A 27 -5.29 -15.06 3.72
C ARG A 27 -4.35 -13.95 4.18
N MET A 28 -3.90 -13.10 3.27
CA MET A 28 -3.05 -11.96 3.61
C MET A 28 -3.77 -10.97 4.56
N VAL A 29 -5.05 -10.69 4.32
CA VAL A 29 -5.87 -9.85 5.21
C VAL A 29 -5.91 -10.42 6.63
N GLN A 30 -6.14 -11.72 6.78
CA GLN A 30 -6.13 -12.37 8.11
C GLN A 30 -4.76 -12.28 8.78
N GLU A 31 -3.68 -12.43 8.00
CA GLU A 31 -2.31 -12.36 8.51
C GLU A 31 -1.94 -10.94 9.00
N VAL A 32 -2.38 -9.92 8.28
CA VAL A 32 -2.20 -8.51 8.67
C VAL A 32 -3.00 -8.21 9.93
N ARG A 33 -4.28 -8.59 9.97
CA ARG A 33 -5.15 -8.37 11.15
C ARG A 33 -4.58 -9.02 12.41
N ARG A 34 -4.14 -10.27 12.31
CA ARG A 34 -3.52 -10.98 13.44
C ARG A 34 -2.31 -10.23 14.01
N ARG A 35 -1.49 -9.59 13.16
CA ARG A 35 -0.34 -8.80 13.64
C ARG A 35 -0.76 -7.50 14.32
N VAL A 36 -1.75 -6.82 13.77
CA VAL A 36 -2.33 -5.63 14.40
C VAL A 36 -2.90 -5.99 15.78
N GLU A 37 -3.61 -7.11 15.89
CA GLU A 37 -4.12 -7.65 17.17
C GLU A 37 -3.00 -8.01 18.17
N GLN A 38 -1.80 -8.33 17.68
CA GLN A 38 -0.60 -8.55 18.51
C GLN A 38 0.11 -7.26 18.93
N GLY A 39 -0.41 -6.10 18.53
CA GLY A 39 0.14 -4.79 18.85
C GLY A 39 1.21 -4.30 17.86
N GLU A 40 1.35 -4.92 16.68
CA GLU A 40 2.23 -4.41 15.63
C GLU A 40 1.55 -3.31 14.81
N ARG A 41 2.32 -2.34 14.30
CA ARG A 41 1.87 -1.43 13.23
C ARG A 41 2.27 -2.04 11.90
N VAL A 42 1.33 -2.21 10.98
CA VAL A 42 1.59 -2.83 9.67
C VAL A 42 1.34 -1.84 8.55
N ILE A 43 2.34 -1.63 7.70
CA ILE A 43 2.20 -0.91 6.42
C ILE A 43 2.14 -1.96 5.33
N VAL A 44 1.08 -1.94 4.52
CA VAL A 44 0.91 -2.85 3.39
C VAL A 44 1.06 -2.07 2.10
N VAL A 45 2.02 -2.48 1.27
CA VAL A 45 2.18 -1.94 -0.09
C VAL A 45 1.35 -2.81 -1.03
N ILE A 46 0.47 -2.17 -1.79
CA ILE A 46 -0.41 -2.84 -2.75
C ILE A 46 -0.31 -2.15 -4.12
N ASP A 47 -0.72 -2.86 -5.16
CA ASP A 47 -0.85 -2.27 -6.49
C ASP A 47 -2.01 -1.28 -6.59
N SER A 48 -2.02 -0.51 -7.67
CA SER A 48 -3.18 0.28 -8.06
C SER A 48 -4.41 -0.60 -8.20
N LEU A 49 -5.49 -0.22 -7.50
CA LEU A 49 -6.77 -0.92 -7.54
C LEU A 49 -7.42 -0.89 -8.92
N ILE A 50 -7.01 0.04 -9.79
CA ILE A 50 -7.50 0.17 -11.16
C ILE A 50 -6.95 -0.94 -12.05
N THR A 51 -5.69 -1.34 -11.86
CA THR A 51 -5.04 -2.35 -12.69
C THR A 51 -4.96 -3.72 -12.03
N HIS A 52 -5.00 -3.78 -10.69
CA HIS A 52 -4.89 -5.01 -9.90
C HIS A 52 -5.96 -5.05 -8.81
N PRO A 53 -7.22 -5.38 -9.15
CA PRO A 53 -8.34 -5.37 -8.21
C PRO A 53 -8.21 -6.41 -7.09
N ALA A 54 -7.34 -7.42 -7.24
CA ALA A 54 -7.03 -8.39 -6.19
C ALA A 54 -6.52 -7.75 -4.88
N SER A 55 -6.01 -6.52 -4.97
CA SER A 55 -5.53 -5.72 -3.83
C SER A 55 -6.65 -5.06 -3.02
N LEU A 56 -7.88 -4.97 -3.53
CA LEU A 56 -8.98 -4.27 -2.89
C LEU A 56 -9.30 -4.77 -1.46
N PRO A 57 -9.32 -6.08 -1.16
CA PRO A 57 -9.57 -6.56 0.20
C PRO A 57 -8.56 -6.04 1.23
N LEU A 58 -7.30 -5.82 0.83
CA LEU A 58 -6.27 -5.25 1.71
C LEU A 58 -6.53 -3.78 1.99
N ALA A 59 -6.89 -2.99 0.96
CA ALA A 59 -7.26 -1.59 1.14
C ALA A 59 -8.50 -1.45 2.04
N LEU A 60 -9.49 -2.33 1.88
CA LEU A 60 -10.71 -2.33 2.70
C LEU A 60 -10.48 -2.83 4.13
N ALA A 61 -9.42 -3.61 4.36
CA ALA A 61 -9.07 -4.10 5.69
C ALA A 61 -8.18 -3.14 6.48
N ALA A 62 -7.57 -2.15 5.82
CA ALA A 62 -6.71 -1.18 6.46
C ALA A 62 -7.51 -0.21 7.34
N ASP A 63 -6.93 0.18 8.48
CA ASP A 63 -7.51 1.22 9.35
C ASP A 63 -7.49 2.59 8.68
N THR A 64 -6.47 2.85 7.85
CA THR A 64 -6.35 4.05 7.02
C THR A 64 -5.53 3.76 5.77
N ALA A 65 -5.80 4.50 4.69
CA ALA A 65 -5.11 4.40 3.41
C ALA A 65 -4.40 5.71 3.03
N LEU A 66 -3.36 5.59 2.21
CA LEU A 66 -2.68 6.73 1.57
C LEU A 66 -2.79 6.57 0.06
N LEU A 67 -3.28 7.61 -0.62
CA LEU A 67 -3.35 7.61 -2.07
C LEU A 67 -2.00 8.00 -2.66
N VAL A 68 -1.35 7.06 -3.36
CA VAL A 68 -0.08 7.32 -4.03
C VAL A 68 -0.33 7.84 -5.44
N VAL A 69 0.17 9.04 -5.72
CA VAL A 69 -0.03 9.74 -7.01
C VAL A 69 1.33 9.98 -7.67
N THR A 70 1.54 9.42 -8.86
CA THR A 70 2.74 9.72 -9.65
C THR A 70 2.44 10.88 -10.59
N LEU A 71 3.15 12.00 -10.41
CA LEU A 71 2.94 13.22 -11.18
C LEU A 71 3.16 12.98 -12.67
N GLY A 72 2.15 13.34 -13.48
CA GLY A 72 2.17 13.15 -14.93
C GLY A 72 2.01 11.69 -15.39
N GLU A 73 1.63 10.76 -14.50
CA GLU A 73 1.28 9.38 -14.83
C GLU A 73 -0.10 8.99 -14.27
N THR A 74 -0.39 9.31 -13.00
CA THR A 74 -1.71 9.08 -12.40
C THR A 74 -2.69 10.15 -12.89
N ASP A 75 -3.74 9.74 -13.59
CA ASP A 75 -4.82 10.63 -13.98
C ASP A 75 -5.83 10.83 -12.84
N PHE A 76 -6.52 11.97 -12.87
CA PHE A 76 -7.48 12.35 -11.84
C PHE A 76 -8.68 11.38 -11.76
N GLY A 77 -9.12 10.82 -12.89
CA GLY A 77 -10.23 9.86 -12.92
C GLY A 77 -9.88 8.55 -12.23
N SER A 78 -8.67 8.03 -12.44
CA SER A 78 -8.16 6.86 -11.73
C SER A 78 -8.06 7.12 -10.23
N ALA A 79 -7.55 8.28 -9.83
CA ALA A 79 -7.50 8.69 -8.42
C ALA A 79 -8.90 8.72 -7.79
N GLN A 80 -9.87 9.38 -8.43
CA GLN A 80 -11.24 9.49 -7.94
C GLN A 80 -11.93 8.12 -7.85
N LYS A 81 -11.72 7.23 -8.83
CA LYS A 81 -12.22 5.86 -8.77
C LYS A 81 -11.61 5.07 -7.62
N THR A 82 -10.31 5.22 -7.35
CA THR A 82 -9.65 4.59 -6.21
C THR A 82 -10.26 5.06 -4.88
N LEU A 83 -10.50 6.37 -4.75
CA LEU A 83 -11.19 6.93 -3.58
C LEU A 83 -12.59 6.32 -3.42
N ALA A 84 -13.38 6.27 -4.50
CA ALA A 84 -14.73 5.72 -4.47
C ALA A 84 -14.77 4.20 -4.16
N LEU A 85 -13.78 3.43 -4.62
CA LEU A 85 -13.70 1.98 -4.37
C LEU A 85 -13.43 1.64 -2.90
N VAL A 86 -12.64 2.47 -2.22
CA VAL A 86 -12.22 2.21 -0.82
C VAL A 86 -13.09 2.97 0.18
N GLY A 87 -13.58 4.16 -0.20
CA GLY A 87 -14.22 5.14 0.69
C GLY A 87 -13.30 6.33 0.92
N GLU A 88 -13.77 7.55 0.61
CA GLU A 88 -13.00 8.79 0.76
C GLU A 88 -12.56 9.05 2.20
N ASP A 89 -13.42 8.68 3.16
CA ASP A 89 -13.21 8.82 4.61
C ASP A 89 -12.11 7.92 5.17
N ARG A 90 -11.70 6.89 4.41
CA ARG A 90 -10.61 5.99 4.81
C ARG A 90 -9.23 6.48 4.44
N PHE A 91 -9.12 7.51 3.60
CA PHE A 91 -7.83 8.07 3.24
C PHE A 91 -7.38 9.14 4.22
N ALA A 92 -6.21 8.97 4.80
CA ALA A 92 -5.55 10.03 5.58
C ALA A 92 -5.05 11.19 4.69
N GLY A 93 -4.86 10.92 3.39
CA GLY A 93 -4.41 11.90 2.41
C GLY A 93 -3.77 11.26 1.20
N SER A 94 -2.96 12.04 0.49
CA SER A 94 -2.21 11.60 -0.69
C SER A 94 -0.73 11.92 -0.59
N VAL A 95 0.09 11.10 -1.25
CA VAL A 95 1.54 11.29 -1.39
C VAL A 95 1.88 11.37 -2.86
N THR A 96 2.50 12.46 -3.27
CA THR A 96 2.91 12.66 -4.66
C THR A 96 4.35 12.25 -4.89
N PHE A 97 4.60 11.45 -5.93
CA PHE A 97 5.94 11.12 -6.39
C PHE A 97 6.23 11.77 -7.74
N PRO A 98 7.46 12.24 -7.99
CA PRO A 98 7.84 12.71 -9.31
C PRO A 98 7.82 11.55 -10.31
N ARG A 99 7.62 11.87 -11.59
CA ARG A 99 7.71 10.88 -12.66
C ARG A 99 9.07 10.17 -12.63
N PRO A 100 9.11 8.82 -12.58
CA PRO A 100 10.38 8.10 -12.55
C PRO A 100 11.18 8.34 -13.83
N THR A 101 12.48 8.58 -13.65
CA THR A 101 13.43 8.77 -14.76
C THR A 101 13.54 7.52 -15.62
N LYS A 102 14.02 7.65 -16.87
CA LYS A 102 14.28 6.49 -17.75
C LYS A 102 15.15 5.43 -17.07
N LYS A 103 16.14 5.84 -16.27
CA LYS A 103 17.02 4.94 -15.51
C LYS A 103 16.25 4.17 -14.44
N GLN A 104 15.39 4.84 -13.67
CA GLN A 104 14.56 4.21 -12.64
C GLN A 104 13.54 3.24 -13.23
N LYS A 105 12.90 3.59 -14.36
CA LYS A 105 11.97 2.67 -15.05
C LYS A 105 12.65 1.39 -15.50
N ARG A 106 13.88 1.48 -16.03
CA ARG A 106 14.67 0.29 -16.42
C ARG A 106 15.00 -0.58 -15.21
N ALA A 107 15.49 0.02 -14.12
CA ALA A 107 15.79 -0.70 -12.89
C ALA A 107 14.55 -1.42 -12.31
N ALA A 108 13.38 -0.78 -12.32
CA ALA A 108 12.13 -1.38 -11.88
C ALA A 108 11.70 -2.56 -12.79
N ALA A 109 11.83 -2.42 -14.10
CA ALA A 109 11.53 -3.49 -15.05
C ALA A 109 12.46 -4.70 -14.88
N ASP A 110 13.75 -4.46 -14.62
CA ASP A 110 14.73 -5.51 -14.37
C ASP A 110 14.48 -6.22 -13.04
N ALA A 111 14.07 -5.48 -12.00
CA ALA A 111 13.67 -6.07 -10.71
C ALA A 111 12.37 -6.90 -10.82
N ALA A 112 11.39 -6.42 -11.59
CA ALA A 112 10.14 -7.14 -11.84
C ALA A 112 10.36 -8.47 -12.58
N LYS A 113 11.31 -8.53 -13.52
CA LYS A 113 11.71 -9.78 -14.19
C LYS A 113 12.35 -10.80 -13.24
N LYS A 114 13.09 -10.34 -12.22
CA LYS A 114 13.72 -11.22 -11.22
C LYS A 114 12.75 -11.74 -10.16
N LYS A 115 11.63 -11.05 -9.93
CA LYS A 115 10.56 -11.46 -9.00
C LYS A 115 9.54 -12.44 -9.62
N LYS A 116 9.56 -12.64 -10.94
CA LYS A 116 8.71 -13.63 -11.63
C LYS A 116 9.41 -15.00 -11.58
N PRO A 117 8.89 -16.01 -10.85
CA PRO A 117 9.38 -17.38 -10.96
C PRO A 117 9.09 -17.98 -12.35
#